data_AF-F0YPJ6-F1
#
_entry.id   AF-F0YPJ6-F1
#
_cell.length_a   1.000
_cell.length_b   1.000
_cell.length_c   1.000
_cell.angle_alpha   90.00
_cell.angle_beta   90.00
_cell.angle_gamma   90.00
#
_symmetry.space_group_name_H-M   'P 1'
#
loop_
_entity.id
_entity.type
_entity.pdbx_description
1 polymer ?
#
loop_
_entity_poly.entity_id
_entity_poly.type
_entity_poly.pdbx_seq_one_letter_code
_entity_poly.pdbx_strand_id
1 'polypeptide(L)' 'MSIRKEVEKMSKRPENMHCADCRAPKPNWASCSLGTFICFNCSGLHRGLGTHLSFVRSVTL' A
#
# COMPACT_ATOMS: atom_id res chain seq x y z
N MET A 1 -7.79 0.82 -20.67
CA MET A 1 -7.82 0.20 -19.32
C MET A 1 -7.46 1.25 -18.30
N SER A 2 -8.23 1.39 -17.21
CA SER A 2 -7.98 2.42 -16.19
C SER A 2 -7.02 1.88 -15.13
N ILE A 3 -5.92 2.61 -14.88
CA ILE A 3 -4.90 2.27 -13.87
C ILE A 3 -5.53 1.93 -12.51
N ARG A 4 -6.61 2.63 -12.12
CA ARG A 4 -7.33 2.38 -10.86
C ARG A 4 -7.88 0.96 -10.76
N LYS A 5 -8.46 0.45 -11.85
CA LYS A 5 -9.02 -0.92 -11.88
C LYS A 5 -7.93 -1.98 -11.69
N GLU A 6 -6.74 -1.74 -12.22
CA GLU A 6 -5.61 -2.67 -12.05
C GLU A 6 -5.09 -2.66 -10.60
N VAL A 7 -4.96 -1.49 -9.98
CA VAL A 7 -4.55 -1.40 -8.56
C VAL A 7 -5.57 -2.09 -7.64
N GLU A 8 -6.85 -1.90 -7.89
CA GLU A 8 -7.91 -2.57 -7.13
C GLU A 8 -7.89 -4.10 -7.32
N LYS A 9 -7.57 -4.57 -8.53
CA LYS A 9 -7.37 -6.00 -8.79
C LYS A 9 -6.14 -6.53 -8.05
N MET A 10 -5.06 -5.76 -8.00
CA MET A 10 -3.84 -6.13 -7.27
C MET A 10 -4.07 -6.20 -5.76
N SER A 11 -4.80 -5.25 -5.16
CA SER A 11 -5.04 -5.25 -3.71
C SER A 11 -5.86 -6.44 -3.22
N LYS A 12 -6.67 -7.05 -4.10
CA LYS A 12 -7.49 -8.23 -3.81
C LYS A 12 -6.72 -9.56 -3.92
N ARG A 13 -5.45 -9.56 -4.35
CA ARG A 13 -4.63 -10.77 -4.39
C ARG A 13 -4.38 -11.30 -2.97
N PRO A 14 -4.40 -12.62 -2.72
CA PRO A 14 -4.27 -13.19 -1.37
C PRO A 14 -3.06 -12.67 -0.58
N GLU A 15 -1.91 -12.50 -1.25
CA GLU A 15 -0.66 -11.97 -0.69
C GLU A 15 -0.75 -10.49 -0.27
N ASN A 16 -1.67 -9.72 -0.86
CA ASN A 16 -1.87 -8.29 -0.60
C ASN A 16 -3.01 -8.03 0.40
N MET A 17 -3.66 -9.08 0.90
CA MET A 17 -4.74 -8.96 1.88
C MET A 17 -4.24 -8.62 3.29
N HIS A 18 -2.92 -8.61 3.50
CA HIS A 18 -2.28 -8.28 4.76
C HIS A 18 -1.18 -7.24 4.53
N CYS A 19 -1.02 -6.34 5.51
CA CYS A 19 0.05 -5.34 5.52
C CYS A 19 1.42 -6.03 5.41
N ALA A 20 2.26 -5.54 4.50
CA ALA A 20 3.61 -6.05 4.30
C ALA A 20 4.48 -6.01 5.57
N ASP A 21 4.26 -5.04 6.46
CA ASP A 21 5.13 -4.84 7.62
C ASP A 21 4.61 -5.54 8.88
N CYS A 22 3.30 -5.38 9.17
CA CYS A 22 2.73 -5.79 10.46
C CYS A 22 1.64 -6.86 10.34
N ARG A 23 1.35 -7.33 9.12
CA ARG A 23 0.32 -8.32 8.82
C ARG A 23 -1.12 -7.94 9.21
N ALA A 24 -1.38 -6.67 9.53
CA ALA A 24 -2.75 -6.18 9.73
C ALA A 24 -3.60 -6.43 8.46
N PRO A 25 -4.86 -6.86 8.59
CA PRO A 25 -5.68 -7.23 7.44
C PRO A 25 -6.11 -6.00 6.62
N LYS A 26 -6.46 -6.24 5.35
CA LYS A 26 -7.06 -5.26 4.42
C LYS A 26 -6.27 -3.93 4.34
N PRO A 27 -4.99 -3.96 3.94
CA PRO A 27 -4.22 -2.73 3.74
C PRO A 27 -4.84 -1.87 2.62
N ASN A 28 -5.09 -0.59 2.91
CA ASN A 28 -5.69 0.38 1.99
C ASN A 28 -4.72 1.49 1.55
N TRP A 29 -3.43 1.35 1.90
CA TRP A 29 -2.35 2.20 1.44
C TRP A 29 -1.31 1.37 0.71
N ALA A 30 -0.52 2.01 -0.13
CA ALA A 30 0.59 1.38 -0.82
C ALA A 30 1.84 2.26 -0.81
N SER A 31 3.00 1.64 -0.68
CA SER A 31 4.27 2.28 -1.05
C SER A 31 4.53 1.99 -2.53
N CYS A 32 4.43 3.02 -3.36
CA CYS A 32 4.62 2.87 -4.81
C CYS A 32 6.08 2.65 -5.20
N SER A 33 7.03 3.19 -4.42
CA SER A 33 8.46 2.96 -4.67
C SER A 33 8.88 1.54 -4.31
N LEU A 34 8.23 0.91 -3.32
CA LEU A 34 8.54 -0.45 -2.87
C LEU A 34 7.61 -1.52 -3.45
N GLY A 35 6.48 -1.12 -4.06
CA GLY A 35 5.52 -2.05 -4.64
C GLY A 35 4.74 -2.86 -3.60
N THR A 36 4.53 -2.33 -2.39
CA THR A 36 3.91 -3.04 -1.27
C THR A 36 2.60 -2.40 -0.82
N PHE A 37 1.67 -3.21 -0.31
CA PHE A 37 0.46 -2.76 0.37
C PHE A 37 0.68 -2.72 1.88
N ILE A 38 0.32 -1.60 2.50
CA ILE A 38 0.55 -1.33 3.93
C ILE A 38 -0.73 -0.78 4.59
N CYS A 39 -0.86 -1.01 5.90
CA CYS A 39 -1.98 -0.48 6.68
C CYS A 39 -1.78 1.02 6.98
N PHE A 40 -2.82 1.68 7.48
CA PHE A 40 -2.79 3.09 7.86
C PHE A 40 -1.63 3.43 8.82
N ASN A 41 -1.40 2.60 9.85
CA ASN A 41 -0.34 2.86 10.84
C ASN A 41 1.06 2.78 10.21
N CYS A 42 1.33 1.73 9.43
CA CYS A 42 2.60 1.57 8.71
C CYS A 42 2.80 2.65 7.65
N SER A 43 1.72 3.13 7.03
CA SER A 43 1.77 4.28 6.12
C SER A 43 2.34 5.54 6.79
N GLY A 44 2.05 5.74 8.09
CA GLY A 44 2.63 6.83 8.88
C GLY A 44 4.13 6.67 9.10
N LEU A 45 4.58 5.45 9.43
CA LEU A 45 6.01 5.13 9.58
C LEU A 45 6.77 5.38 8.27
N HIS A 46 6.24 4.88 7.16
CA HIS A 46 6.81 5.08 5.83
C HIS A 46 6.90 6.56 5.44
N ARG A 47 5.93 7.39 5.84
CA ARG A 47 5.99 8.84 5.63
C ARG A 47 7.13 9.50 6.41
N GLY A 48 7.44 9.01 7.60
CA GLY A 48 8.56 9.47 8.41
C GLY A 48 9.93 9.22 7.77
N LEU A 49 10.05 8.18 6.93
CA LEU A 49 11.28 7.89 6.16
C LEU A 49 11.55 8.93 5.06
N GLY A 50 10.52 9.64 4.61
CA GLY A 50 10.62 10.57 3.48
C GLY A 50 10.35 9.91 2.13
N THR A 51 9.89 10.72 1.17
CA THR A 51 9.37 10.27 -0.14
C THR A 51 10.42 9.65 -1.06
N HIS A 52 11.69 10.01 -0.89
CA HIS A 52 12.81 9.45 -1.64
C HIS A 52 13.07 7.97 -1.28
N LEU A 53 12.65 7.53 -0.09
CA LEU A 53 12.70 6.13 0.33
C LEU A 53 11.34 5.45 0.11
N SER A 54 10.26 6.07 0.59
CA SER A 54 8.93 5.49 0.50
C SER A 54 7.89 6.50 0.02
N PHE A 55 7.45 6.35 -1.22
CA PHE A 55 6.37 7.15 -1.78
C PHE A 55 5.01 6.50 -1.54
N VAL A 56 4.27 7.01 -0.54
CA VAL A 56 3.01 6.42 -0.07
C VAL A 56 1.77 7.05 -0.72
N ARG A 57 0.86 6.23 -1.26
CA ARG A 57 -0.44 6.64 -1.81
C ARG A 57 -1.60 5.82 -1.23
N SER A 58 -2.79 6.42 -1.22
CA SER A 58 -4.04 5.72 -0.91
C SER A 58 -4.44 4.85 -2.09
N VAL A 59 -4.98 3.67 -1.82
CA VAL A 59 -5.49 2.73 -2.84
C VAL A 59 -6.95 3.04 -3.19
N THR A 60 -7.68 3.69 -2.27
CA THR A 60 -9.14 3.88 -2.36
C THR A 60 -9.56 5.28 -2.82
N LEU A 61 -8.64 6.25 -2.94
CA LEU A 61 -8.93 7.66 -3.26
C LEU A 61 -8.60 8.07 -4.70
#